data_AF-C1D8G5-F1
#
_entry.id   AF-C1D8G5-F1
#
_cell.length_a   1.000
_cell.length_b   1.000
_cell.length_c   1.000
_cell.angle_alpha   90.00
_cell.angle_beta   90.00
_cell.angle_gamma   90.00
#
_symmetry.space_group_name_H-M   'P 1'
#
loop_
_entity.id
_entity.type
_entity.pdbx_description
1 polymer ?
#
loop_
_entity_poly.entity_id
_entity_poly.type
_entity_poly.pdbx_seq_one_letter_code
_entity_poly.pdbx_strand_id
1 'polypeptide(L)' 'MAQKTIKARVLAAFTFSGTRLQPNDVVTLADKDARACADSLDSNAEAVTAALESGGKAIDLTRQVQDEEQAAADQPQG' A
#
# COMPACT_ATOMS: atom_id res chain seq x y z
N MET A 1 15.72 5.27 10.13
CA MET A 1 14.46 5.59 10.83
C MET A 1 13.51 4.43 10.58
N ALA A 2 12.83 3.89 11.59
CA ALA A 2 11.87 2.79 11.36
C ALA A 2 10.77 3.30 10.41
N GLN A 3 10.66 2.72 9.22
CA GLN A 3 9.59 3.07 8.29
C GLN A 3 8.26 2.66 8.93
N LYS A 4 7.42 3.65 9.25
CA LYS A 4 6.09 3.40 9.80
C LYS A 4 5.20 2.93 8.66
N THR A 5 4.66 1.73 8.78
CA THR A 5 3.74 1.15 7.82
C THR A 5 2.31 1.26 8.35
N ILE A 6 1.36 1.36 7.44
CA ILE A 6 -0.06 1.33 7.77
C ILE A 6 -0.75 0.24 6.98
N LYS A 7 -1.90 -0.19 7.50
CA LYS A 7 -2.77 -1.16 6.86
C LYS A 7 -4.08 -0.47 6.50
N ALA A 8 -4.47 -0.53 5.24
CA ALA A 8 -5.66 0.14 4.74
C ALA A 8 -6.43 -0.75 3.76
N ARG A 9 -7.76 -0.61 3.75
CA ARG A 9 -8.64 -1.24 2.78
C ARG A 9 -8.65 -0.41 1.50
N VAL A 10 -8.63 -1.09 0.37
CA VAL A 10 -8.78 -0.48 -0.95
C VAL A 10 -10.27 -0.20 -1.19
N LEU A 11 -10.60 1.06 -1.45
CA LEU A 11 -11.97 1.51 -1.70
C LEU A 11 -12.39 1.31 -3.17
N ALA A 12 -11.45 1.56 -4.09
CA ALA A 12 -11.66 1.46 -5.53
C ALA A 12 -10.52 0.68 -6.19
N ALA A 13 -10.75 0.04 -7.33
CA ALA A 13 -9.68 -0.64 -8.04
C ALA A 13 -8.69 0.39 -8.61
N PHE A 14 -7.41 0.27 -8.26
CA PHE A 14 -6.33 1.08 -8.83
C PHE A 14 -5.04 0.27 -8.93
N THR A 15 -4.05 0.79 -9.65
CA THR A 15 -2.73 0.18 -9.76
C THR A 15 -1.74 0.96 -8.91
N PHE A 16 -1.00 0.27 -8.03
CA PHE A 16 0.03 0.85 -7.18
C PHE A 16 1.33 0.06 -7.35
N SER A 17 2.45 0.72 -7.70
CA SER A 17 3.75 0.08 -8.02
C SER A 17 3.61 -1.17 -8.89
N GLY A 18 2.82 -1.08 -9.98
CA GLY A 18 2.57 -2.20 -10.89
C GLY A 18 1.66 -3.32 -10.36
N THR A 19 1.24 -3.27 -9.09
CA THR A 19 0.28 -4.21 -8.51
C THR A 19 -1.15 -3.67 -8.68
N ARG A 20 -2.01 -4.45 -9.34
CA ARG A 20 -3.44 -4.12 -9.47
C ARG A 20 -4.17 -4.48 -8.17
N LEU A 21 -4.71 -3.49 -7.50
CA LEU A 21 -5.48 -3.61 -6.28
C LEU A 21 -6.97 -3.65 -6.61
N GLN A 22 -7.74 -4.46 -5.88
CA GLN A 22 -9.19 -4.57 -6.02
C GLN A 22 -9.89 -3.94 -4.81
N PRO A 23 -11.12 -3.43 -4.99
CA PRO A 23 -11.92 -3.00 -3.84
C PRO A 23 -12.07 -4.15 -2.84
N ASN A 24 -11.99 -3.82 -1.55
CA ASN A 24 -11.89 -4.77 -0.44
C ASN A 24 -10.56 -5.49 -0.28
N ASP A 25 -9.57 -5.29 -1.13
CA ASP A 25 -8.21 -5.72 -0.80
C ASP A 25 -7.69 -4.91 0.38
N VAL A 26 -6.78 -5.52 1.13
CA VAL A 26 -6.18 -4.91 2.31
C VAL A 26 -4.70 -4.80 2.09
N VAL A 27 -4.23 -3.57 1.92
CA VAL A 27 -2.84 -3.28 1.60
C VAL A 27 -2.07 -2.84 2.84
N THR A 28 -0.83 -3.30 2.94
CA THR A 28 0.17 -2.78 3.89
C THR A 28 1.20 -1.99 3.09
N LEU A 29 1.35 -0.70 3.39
CA LEU A 29 2.25 0.21 2.69
C LEU A 29 2.84 1.23 3.67
N ALA A 30 3.86 1.98 3.25
CA ALA A 30 4.44 3.01 4.11
C ALA A 30 3.44 4.15 4.33
N ASP A 31 3.51 4.80 5.50
CA ASP A 31 2.65 5.93 5.87
C ASP A 31 2.68 7.05 4.81
N LYS A 32 3.86 7.33 4.23
CA LYS A 32 4.04 8.32 3.15
C LYS A 32 3.18 8.01 1.93
N ASP A 33 3.14 6.75 1.51
CA ASP A 33 2.47 6.29 0.29
C ASP A 33 0.96 6.20 0.51
N ALA A 34 0.56 5.70 1.68
CA ALA A 34 -0.85 5.69 2.05
C ALA A 34 -1.45 7.10 2.09
N ARG A 35 -0.67 8.09 2.52
CA ARG A 35 -1.10 9.48 2.53
C ARG A 35 -1.29 10.05 1.13
N ALA A 36 -0.48 9.61 0.16
CA ALA A 36 -0.66 9.96 -1.25
C ALA A 36 -1.91 9.30 -1.86
N CYS A 37 -2.26 8.10 -1.39
CA CYS A 37 -3.43 7.34 -1.84
C CYS A 37 -4.62 7.41 -0.86
N ALA A 38 -4.68 8.40 0.04
CA ALA A 38 -5.67 8.47 1.11
C ALA A 38 -7.13 8.57 0.63
N ASP A 39 -7.35 9.05 -0.60
CA ASP A 39 -8.68 9.10 -1.22
C ASP A 39 -9.15 7.70 -1.69
N SER A 40 -8.21 6.83 -2.05
CA SER A 40 -8.47 5.47 -2.54
C SER A 40 -8.31 4.38 -1.47
N LEU A 41 -7.85 4.76 -0.28
CA LEU A 41 -7.53 3.87 0.83
C LEU A 41 -8.27 4.27 2.09
N ASP A 42 -8.86 3.28 2.75
CA ASP A 42 -9.54 3.43 4.03
C ASP A 42 -8.69 2.82 5.14
N SER A 43 -8.08 3.69 5.94
CA SER A 43 -7.21 3.28 7.06
C SER A 43 -7.99 2.91 8.32
N ASN A 44 -9.33 2.88 8.28
CA ASN A 44 -10.15 2.52 9.42
C ASN A 44 -9.99 1.04 9.75
N ALA A 45 -9.67 0.74 11.01
CA ALA A 45 -9.46 -0.63 11.49
C ALA A 45 -10.71 -1.52 11.31
N GLU A 46 -11.90 -0.94 11.44
CA GLU A 46 -13.16 -1.68 11.19
C GLU A 46 -13.32 -2.04 9.72
N ALA A 47 -13.06 -1.09 8.80
CA ALA A 47 -13.12 -1.34 7.37
C ALA A 47 -12.09 -2.37 6.92
N VAL A 48 -10.87 -2.32 7.47
CA VAL A 48 -9.81 -3.30 7.24
C VAL A 48 -10.23 -4.68 7.73
N THR A 49 -10.82 -4.78 8.92
CA THR A 49 -11.28 -6.06 9.49
C THR A 49 -12.42 -6.62 8.66
N ALA A 50 -13.44 -5.82 8.35
CA ALA A 50 -14.56 -6.21 7.52
C ALA A 50 -14.13 -6.67 6.11
N ALA A 51 -13.11 -6.01 5.53
CA ALA A 51 -12.54 -6.43 4.26
C ALA A 51 -11.90 -7.82 4.35
N LEU A 52 -11.11 -8.10 5.39
CA LEU A 52 -10.53 -9.43 5.62
C LEU A 52 -11.61 -10.49 5.86
N GLU A 53 -12.63 -10.17 6.66
CA GLU A 53 -13.76 -11.07 6.93
C GLU A 53 -14.59 -11.35 5.67
N SER A 54 -14.71 -10.36 4.79
CA SER A 54 -15.37 -10.50 3.49
C SER A 54 -14.56 -11.30 2.47
N GLY A 55 -13.34 -11.76 2.81
CA GLY A 55 -12.46 -12.49 1.90
C GLY A 55 -11.50 -11.61 1.09
N GLY A 56 -11.34 -10.35 1.48
CA GLY A 56 -10.38 -9.41 0.90
C GLY A 56 -8.95 -9.89 1.03
N LYS A 57 -8.14 -9.67 -0.02
CA LYS A 57 -6.77 -10.18 -0.07
C LYS A 57 -5.82 -9.25 0.67
N ALA A 58 -5.06 -9.79 1.62
CA ALA A 58 -3.97 -9.07 2.27
C ALA A 58 -2.75 -8.99 1.32
N ILE A 59 -2.31 -7.77 1.00
CA ILE A 59 -1.21 -7.50 0.07
C ILE A 59 -0.18 -6.63 0.77
N ASP A 60 1.05 -7.11 0.89
CA ASP A 60 2.15 -6.32 1.43
C ASP A 60 2.91 -5.61 0.30
N LEU A 61 2.77 -4.28 0.24
CA LEU A 61 3.42 -3.42 -0.75
C LEU A 61 4.71 -2.80 -0.20
N THR A 62 4.99 -2.95 1.10
CA THR A 62 6.17 -2.37 1.77
C THR A 62 7.50 -2.88 1.22
N ARG A 63 7.51 -4.10 0.65
CA ARG A 63 8.68 -4.67 -0.02
C ARG A 63 8.93 -4.12 -1.42
N GLN A 64 7.88 -3.71 -2.13
CA GLN A 64 8.01 -3.25 -3.52
C GLN A 64 8.58 -1.83 -3.58
N VAL A 65 8.18 -0.96 -2.65
CA VAL A 65 8.73 0.41 -2.55
C VAL A 65 10.19 0.45 -2.10
N GLN A 66 10.68 -0.57 -1.38
CA GLN A 66 12.10 -0.65 -1.01
C GLN A 66 12.99 -0.94 -2.23
N ASP A 67 12.54 -1.79 -3.16
CA ASP A 67 13.30 -2.12 -4.36
C ASP A 67 13.37 -0.93 -5.34
N GLU A 68 12.25 -0.19 -5.51
CA GLU A 68 12.21 1.03 -6.33
C GLU A 68 13.04 2.19 -5.73
N GLU A 69 12.97 2.44 -4.41
CA GLU A 69 13.73 3.52 -3.78
C GLU A 69 15.25 3.22 -3.75
N GLN A 70 15.63 1.94 -3.70
CA GLN A 70 17.02 1.51 -3.78
C GLN A 70 17.57 1.53 -5.21
N ALA A 71 16.73 1.23 -6.22
CA ALA A 71 17.09 1.37 -7.64
C ALA A 71 17.17 2.84 -8.09
N ALA A 72 16.33 3.74 -7.56
CA ALA A 72 16.38 5.17 -7.87
C ALA A 72 17.59 5.87 -7.25
N ALA A 73 18.11 5.36 -6.13
CA ALA A 73 19.30 5.88 -5.45
C ALA A 73 20.63 5.43 -6.08
N ASP A 74 20.62 4.41 -6.94
CA ASP A 74 21.79 3.89 -7.67
C ASP A 74 21.91 4.52 -9.08
N GLN A 75 21.49 5.77 -9.26
CA GLN A 75 21.92 6.55 -10.43
C GLN A 75 23.22 7.29 -10.06
N PRO A 76 24.41 6.85 -10.54
CA PRO A 76 25.60 7.68 -10.43
C PRO A 76 25.34 8.96 -11.21
N GLN A 77 25.37 10.09 -10.51
CA GLN A 77 25.46 11.41 -11.12
C GLN A 77 26.75 11.42 -11.96
N GLY A 78 26.60 11.23 -13.27
CA GLY A 78 27.67 11.38 -14.27
C GLY A 78 27.93 12.83 -14.59
#